data_AF-A0A255TXW4-F1
#
_entry.id   AF-A0A255TXW4-F1
#
_cell.length_a   1.000
_cell.length_b   1.000
_cell.length_c   1.000
_cell.angle_alpha   90.00
_cell.angle_beta   90.00
_cell.angle_gamma   90.00
#
_symmetry.space_group_name_H-M   'P 1'
#
loop_
_entity.id
_entity.type
_entity.pdbx_description
1 polymer ?
#
loop_
_entity_poly.entity_id
_entity_poly.type
_entity_poly.pdbx_seq_one_letter_code
_entity_poly.pdbx_strand_id
1 'polypeptide(L)'
;MAQLFNFQLSIFTYQPQDGETAEYANIPLLRLSETYLNAEAAAKLGNNDNAIKYLDPIVRRANPQETVQGQDITVSTVSKQRQKELVGEGHRLYDAIRDGDYVYRRDKSGQKEISLTKHFVTQSQKTRFYWRYFRCALPIPQKATDSYENIEQIVKLSSDGPYIIYKPDETTQIISVDEKGNIKTELFERLLANYSFNVVSSDGKHRFPVTLHEIKRPDWNRDITAKTFVTSDPHSDFDSFVTMLQGNGVIDSNYKWTYGSNRLVVIGDIFDRGDDATQILWLLYKLEKEAEDAGGSADYLLGNHDIMVLYDNILYTENKYKLLIEKLNTRYCDLLARDTELGKWLSTRNSMMTIGRNLFVHAGISEEMARMQLSIPEINEEISKSLYIDKSELKVQNPLGYYLIASDGPLWYRGMVLNEEDYDPISEEGVTYVLDTYNADRIFVGHTIFDDITFLHNSRVIAVNVENLENRLKQKGRAALIENGTVYVVGNNGKIEN
;
A
#
# COMPACT_ATOMS: atom_id res chain seq x y z
N MET A 1 -11.53 43.46 -22.96
CA MET A 1 -10.42 44.38 -22.61
C MET A 1 -9.80 43.93 -21.30
N ALA A 2 -8.82 43.04 -21.38
CA ALA A 2 -7.92 42.71 -20.27
C ALA A 2 -6.51 42.70 -20.88
N GLN A 3 -5.70 43.68 -20.47
CA GLN A 3 -4.36 43.89 -20.96
C GLN A 3 -3.49 42.69 -20.61
N LEU A 4 -3.09 41.93 -21.63
CA LEU A 4 -1.88 41.12 -21.58
C LEU A 4 -0.73 42.09 -21.33
N PHE A 5 -0.12 41.99 -20.14
CA PHE A 5 1.18 42.58 -19.86
C PHE A 5 2.16 41.97 -20.87
N ASN A 6 2.36 42.72 -21.96
CA ASN A 6 3.44 42.52 -22.89
C ASN A 6 4.71 42.85 -22.10
N PHE A 7 5.38 41.83 -21.57
CA PHE A 7 6.76 41.98 -21.12
C PHE A 7 7.57 42.32 -22.37
N GLN A 8 7.70 43.62 -22.66
CA GLN A 8 8.83 44.15 -23.41
C GLN A 8 10.06 43.84 -22.57
N LEU A 9 10.59 42.63 -22.71
CA LEU A 9 12.04 42.50 -22.79
C LEU A 9 12.41 43.29 -24.04
N SER A 10 12.63 44.59 -23.87
CA SER A 10 13.42 45.38 -24.79
C SER A 10 14.79 44.72 -24.79
N ILE A 11 14.90 43.79 -25.72
CA ILE A 11 16.11 43.14 -26.17
C ILE A 11 17.06 44.28 -26.57
N PHE A 12 17.91 44.72 -25.65
CA PHE A 12 19.28 45.06 -26.01
C PHE A 12 19.97 43.73 -26.27
N THR A 13 19.61 43.02 -27.35
CA THR A 13 20.46 41.93 -27.84
C THR A 13 21.77 42.60 -28.20
N TYR A 14 22.86 41.98 -27.77
CA TYR A 14 24.20 42.32 -28.21
C TYR A 14 24.17 42.43 -29.75
N GLN A 15 24.32 43.64 -30.28
CA GLN A 15 24.41 43.85 -31.72
C GLN A 15 25.84 43.45 -32.12
N PRO A 16 26.01 42.68 -33.21
CA PRO A 16 27.34 42.32 -33.68
C PRO A 16 28.13 43.60 -33.96
N GLN A 17 29.36 43.68 -33.46
CA GLN A 17 30.23 44.83 -33.68
C GLN A 17 30.78 44.84 -35.12
N ASP A 18 31.39 45.95 -35.55
CA ASP A 18 31.99 46.06 -36.89
C ASP A 18 33.01 44.93 -37.13
N GLY A 19 32.67 44.02 -38.04
CA GLY A 19 33.46 42.82 -38.38
C GLY A 19 32.89 41.49 -37.89
N GLU A 20 31.80 41.48 -37.12
CA GLU A 20 31.15 40.26 -36.62
C GLU A 20 29.92 39.86 -37.46
N THR A 21 29.67 38.55 -37.61
CA THR A 21 28.46 38.04 -38.29
C THR A 21 27.29 37.93 -37.31
N ALA A 22 26.05 37.81 -37.82
CA ALA A 22 24.84 37.65 -37.00
C ALA A 22 24.87 36.42 -36.05
N GLU A 23 25.72 35.43 -36.33
CA GLU A 23 25.93 34.27 -35.45
C GLU A 23 26.62 34.64 -34.13
N TYR A 24 27.47 35.68 -34.13
CA TYR A 24 28.12 36.20 -32.92
C TYR A 24 27.15 36.94 -31.98
N ALA A 25 25.99 37.36 -32.50
CA ALA A 25 24.92 37.97 -31.71
C ALA A 25 23.98 36.93 -31.06
N ASN A 26 24.06 35.66 -31.48
CA ASN A 26 23.30 34.55 -30.91
C ASN A 26 24.11 33.89 -29.79
N ILE A 27 24.14 34.52 -28.61
CA ILE A 27 24.81 33.94 -27.45
C ILE A 27 23.99 32.73 -26.97
N PRO A 28 24.51 31.48 -27.03
CA PRO A 28 23.82 30.34 -26.46
C PRO A 28 23.80 30.49 -24.95
N LEU A 29 22.61 30.73 -24.40
CA LEU A 29 22.37 30.78 -22.96
C LEU A 29 21.92 29.41 -22.48
N LEU A 30 22.75 28.74 -21.69
CA LEU A 30 22.36 27.56 -20.93
C LEU A 30 21.78 28.00 -19.60
N ARG A 31 20.65 27.41 -19.21
CA ARG A 31 20.12 27.64 -17.87
C ARG A 31 21.06 27.00 -16.87
N LEU A 32 21.20 27.64 -15.71
CA LEU A 32 22.01 27.10 -14.63
C LEU A 32 21.61 25.67 -14.25
N SER A 33 20.30 25.39 -14.27
CA SER A 33 19.76 24.05 -14.04
C SER A 33 20.12 23.04 -15.13
N GLU A 34 20.53 23.45 -16.33
CA GLU A 34 21.04 22.53 -17.35
C GLU A 34 22.54 22.28 -17.17
N THR A 35 23.30 23.29 -16.72
CA THR A 35 24.75 23.15 -16.45
C THR A 35 25.05 22.10 -15.39
N TYR A 36 24.24 22.01 -14.33
CA TYR A 36 24.34 20.93 -13.33
C TYR A 36 24.10 19.54 -13.93
N LEU A 37 23.23 19.41 -14.95
CA LEU A 37 22.96 18.12 -15.60
C LEU A 37 24.14 17.65 -16.44
N ASN A 38 24.96 18.57 -16.96
CA ASN A 38 26.22 18.20 -17.62
C ASN A 38 27.22 17.58 -16.63
N ALA A 39 27.34 18.15 -15.41
CA ALA A 39 28.16 17.58 -14.35
C ALA A 39 27.64 16.20 -13.92
N GLU A 40 26.32 16.04 -13.82
CA GLU A 40 25.69 14.78 -13.46
C GLU A 40 25.89 13.70 -14.53
N ALA A 41 25.74 14.05 -15.81
CA ALA A 41 25.98 13.14 -16.92
C ALA A 41 27.43 12.65 -16.93
N ALA A 42 28.39 13.55 -16.68
CA ALA A 42 29.79 13.17 -16.54
C ALA A 42 30.02 12.21 -15.35
N ALA A 43 29.39 12.47 -14.20
CA ALA A 43 29.45 11.58 -13.03
C ALA A 43 28.83 10.20 -13.31
N LYS A 44 27.69 10.13 -14.02
CA LYS A 44 27.04 8.86 -14.44
C LYS A 44 27.93 8.03 -15.37
N LEU A 45 28.75 8.69 -16.18
CA LEU A 45 29.72 8.04 -17.08
C LEU A 45 31.06 7.70 -16.40
N GLY A 46 31.21 7.97 -15.09
CA GLY A 46 32.46 7.76 -14.36
C GLY A 46 33.59 8.73 -14.77
N ASN A 47 33.27 9.83 -15.44
CA ASN A 47 34.25 10.82 -15.90
C ASN A 47 34.39 11.96 -14.88
N ASN A 48 35.20 11.70 -13.84
CA ASN A 48 35.35 12.63 -12.73
C ASN A 48 35.95 13.99 -13.15
N ASP A 49 36.91 14.00 -14.07
CA ASP A 49 37.56 15.22 -14.55
C ASP A 49 36.55 16.20 -15.18
N ASN A 50 35.64 15.68 -16.02
CA ASN A 50 34.58 16.49 -16.60
C ASN A 50 33.51 16.88 -15.57
N ALA A 51 33.20 15.99 -14.62
CA ALA A 51 32.26 16.32 -13.55
C ALA A 51 32.76 17.51 -12.69
N ILE A 52 34.05 17.51 -12.31
CA ILE A 52 34.70 18.65 -11.63
C ILE A 52 34.69 19.89 -12.52
N LYS A 53 35.09 19.76 -13.79
CA LYS A 53 35.12 20.87 -14.76
C LYS A 53 33.77 21.59 -14.86
N TYR A 54 32.67 20.85 -14.82
CA TYR A 54 31.33 21.43 -14.91
C TYR A 54 30.78 21.92 -13.57
N LEU A 55 31.09 21.25 -12.46
CA LEU A 55 30.52 21.57 -11.15
C LEU A 55 31.29 22.66 -10.38
N ASP A 56 32.62 22.64 -10.41
CA ASP A 56 33.47 23.54 -9.63
C ASP A 56 33.25 25.03 -9.91
N PRO A 57 33.10 25.48 -11.17
CA PRO A 57 32.79 26.88 -11.45
C PRO A 57 31.46 27.33 -10.81
N ILE A 58 30.48 26.43 -10.75
CA ILE A 58 29.17 26.72 -10.19
C ILE A 58 29.26 26.84 -8.67
N VAL A 59 29.94 25.89 -8.02
CA VAL A 59 30.16 25.87 -6.57
C VAL A 59 30.94 27.11 -6.12
N ARG A 60 32.04 27.44 -6.81
CA ARG A 60 32.86 28.62 -6.51
C ARG A 60 32.12 29.94 -6.74
N ARG A 61 31.24 29.99 -7.74
CA ARG A 61 30.37 31.16 -7.96
C ARG A 61 29.36 31.33 -6.82
N ALA A 62 28.77 30.23 -6.34
CA ALA A 62 27.82 30.27 -5.22
C ALA A 62 28.50 30.59 -3.88
N ASN A 63 29.71 30.07 -3.65
CA ASN A 63 30.56 30.40 -2.51
C ASN A 63 32.05 30.37 -2.92
N PRO A 64 32.72 31.53 -3.03
CA PRO A 64 34.12 31.61 -3.48
C PRO A 64 35.14 30.85 -2.61
N GLN A 65 34.78 30.48 -1.38
CA GLN A 65 35.63 29.73 -0.45
C GLN A 65 35.50 28.20 -0.61
N GLU A 66 34.51 27.72 -1.35
CA GLU A 66 34.25 26.30 -1.56
C GLU A 66 34.79 25.84 -2.91
N THR A 67 35.27 24.60 -3.01
CA THR A 67 35.73 24.00 -4.27
C THR A 67 35.49 22.50 -4.25
N VAL A 68 35.25 21.93 -5.42
CA VAL A 68 35.15 20.47 -5.61
C VAL A 68 36.36 19.89 -6.35
N GLN A 69 37.40 20.71 -6.57
CA GLN A 69 38.67 20.24 -7.13
C GLN A 69 39.29 19.14 -6.25
N GLY A 70 39.78 18.08 -6.87
CA GLY A 70 40.40 16.94 -6.18
C GLY A 70 39.43 16.03 -5.42
N GLN A 71 38.11 16.23 -5.56
CA GLN A 71 37.09 15.35 -4.99
C GLN A 71 36.62 14.31 -6.01
N ASP A 72 36.09 13.19 -5.53
CA ASP A 72 35.38 12.21 -6.37
C ASP A 72 33.90 12.60 -6.47
N ILE A 73 33.47 13.02 -7.66
CA ILE A 73 32.16 13.59 -7.93
C ILE A 73 31.18 12.49 -8.32
N THR A 74 30.33 12.12 -7.37
CA THR A 74 29.22 11.19 -7.60
C THR A 74 27.95 11.91 -8.05
N VAL A 75 26.99 11.16 -8.59
CA VAL A 75 25.63 11.66 -8.88
C VAL A 75 24.98 12.28 -7.64
N SER A 76 25.21 11.69 -6.45
CA SER A 76 24.72 12.22 -5.18
C SER A 76 25.34 13.58 -4.84
N THR A 77 26.65 13.74 -5.11
CA THR A 77 27.36 15.02 -4.92
C THR A 77 26.73 16.12 -5.78
N VAL A 78 26.50 15.84 -7.07
CA VAL A 78 25.89 16.80 -8.01
C VAL A 78 24.46 17.13 -7.58
N SER A 79 23.66 16.10 -7.27
CA SER A 79 22.26 16.26 -6.82
C SER A 79 22.15 17.14 -5.57
N LYS A 80 23.06 16.98 -4.60
CA LYS A 80 23.10 17.79 -3.38
C LYS A 80 23.43 19.26 -3.67
N GLN A 81 24.37 19.54 -4.57
CA GLN A 81 24.69 20.92 -4.94
C GLN A 81 23.55 21.58 -5.72
N ARG A 82 22.95 20.83 -6.65
CA ARG A 82 21.75 21.26 -7.38
C ARG A 82 20.58 21.58 -6.44
N GLN A 83 20.36 20.75 -5.42
CA GLN A 83 19.31 20.98 -4.43
C GLN A 83 19.53 22.27 -3.62
N LYS A 84 20.79 22.59 -3.27
CA LYS A 84 21.12 23.82 -2.55
C LYS A 84 20.89 25.05 -3.42
N GLU A 85 21.32 24.99 -4.68
CA GLU A 85 21.23 26.10 -5.62
C GLU A 85 19.79 26.42 -6.02
N LEU A 86 19.01 25.38 -6.36
CA LEU A 86 17.67 25.52 -6.94
C LEU A 86 16.57 25.31 -5.92
N VAL A 87 16.86 25.62 -4.65
CA VAL A 87 15.89 25.48 -3.56
C VAL A 87 14.66 26.35 -3.83
N GLY A 88 13.46 25.78 -3.69
CA GLY A 88 12.19 26.48 -3.94
C GLY A 88 11.74 26.52 -5.40
N GLU A 89 12.57 26.11 -6.36
CA GLU A 89 12.22 26.10 -7.80
C GLU A 89 11.55 24.81 -8.28
N GLY A 90 11.37 23.83 -7.39
CA GLY A 90 10.68 22.56 -7.69
C GLY A 90 11.51 21.52 -8.45
N HIS A 91 12.77 21.82 -8.80
CA HIS A 91 13.64 20.93 -9.58
C HIS A 91 13.88 19.55 -8.94
N ARG A 92 13.97 19.46 -7.60
CA ARG A 92 14.22 18.19 -6.90
C ARG A 92 13.17 17.11 -7.18
N LEU A 93 11.91 17.50 -7.40
CA LEU A 93 10.84 16.56 -7.77
C LEU A 93 11.12 15.94 -9.15
N TYR A 94 11.50 16.76 -10.12
CA TYR A 94 11.83 16.30 -11.47
C TYR A 94 13.09 15.44 -11.51
N ASP A 95 14.10 15.79 -10.71
CA ASP A 95 15.31 14.96 -10.57
C ASP A 95 14.92 13.58 -10.00
N ALA A 96 14.06 13.53 -8.98
CA ALA A 96 13.57 12.26 -8.41
C ALA A 96 12.77 11.43 -9.43
N ILE A 97 11.90 12.06 -10.22
CA ILE A 97 11.15 11.38 -11.29
C ILE A 97 12.09 10.77 -12.32
N ARG A 98 13.05 11.55 -12.83
CA ARG A 98 13.96 11.12 -13.91
C ARG A 98 14.87 9.97 -13.47
N ASP A 99 15.32 10.00 -12.22
CA ASP A 99 16.26 9.01 -11.68
C ASP A 99 15.57 7.83 -10.97
N GLY A 100 14.23 7.82 -10.92
CA GLY A 100 13.47 6.78 -10.22
C GLY A 100 13.74 6.78 -8.70
N ASP A 101 14.04 7.95 -8.14
CA ASP A 101 14.42 8.14 -6.74
C ASP A 101 13.23 8.57 -5.87
N TYR A 102 13.36 8.41 -4.56
CA TYR A 102 12.36 8.87 -3.59
C TYR A 102 12.56 10.35 -3.26
N VAL A 103 11.45 11.06 -3.04
CA VAL A 103 11.49 12.39 -2.44
C VAL A 103 11.34 12.25 -0.93
N TYR A 104 12.37 12.69 -0.21
CA TYR A 104 12.37 12.73 1.25
C TYR A 104 12.02 14.14 1.73
N ARG A 105 10.96 14.26 2.54
CA ARG A 105 10.67 15.42 3.36
C ARG A 105 11.09 15.10 4.79
N ARG A 106 12.21 15.67 5.22
CA ARG A 106 12.71 15.51 6.58
C ARG A 106 12.34 16.74 7.39
N ASP A 107 11.53 16.55 8.42
CA ASP A 107 11.36 17.57 9.44
C ASP A 107 12.64 17.60 10.30
N LYS A 108 13.17 18.80 10.53
CA LYS A 108 14.24 18.99 11.52
C LYS A 108 13.62 19.49 12.81
N SER A 109 13.53 18.64 13.83
CA SER A 109 13.27 19.08 15.20
C SER A 109 14.51 19.77 15.77
N GLY A 110 14.32 20.91 16.47
CA GLY A 110 15.38 21.54 17.26
C GLY A 110 16.20 22.67 16.63
N GLN A 111 15.97 23.07 15.37
CA GLN A 111 16.60 24.26 14.79
C GLN A 111 15.58 25.41 14.66
N LYS A 112 15.72 26.44 15.51
CA LYS A 112 14.80 27.60 15.66
C LYS A 112 14.50 28.36 14.37
N GLU A 113 15.38 28.28 13.38
CA GLU A 113 15.26 29.00 12.11
C GLU A 113 14.43 28.25 11.05
N ILE A 114 14.24 26.94 11.23
CA ILE A 114 13.51 26.06 10.29
C ILE A 114 12.20 25.54 10.91
N SER A 115 11.95 25.80 12.19
CA SER A 115 10.72 25.43 12.89
C SER A 115 9.46 26.16 12.39
N LEU A 116 9.62 27.17 11.53
CA LEU A 116 8.52 27.87 10.85
C LEU A 116 8.07 27.16 9.57
N THR A 117 8.90 26.29 8.98
CA THR A 117 8.51 25.40 7.89
C THR A 117 8.07 24.03 8.43
N LYS A 118 7.33 24.02 9.55
CA LYS A 118 6.60 22.82 9.96
C LYS A 118 5.62 22.50 8.82
N HIS A 119 5.94 21.48 8.04
CA HIS A 119 4.97 20.94 7.13
C HIS A 119 3.95 20.19 7.99
N PHE A 120 2.66 20.53 7.90
CA PHE A 120 1.59 19.76 8.55
C PHE A 120 1.47 18.40 7.86
N VAL A 121 2.41 17.51 8.16
CA VAL A 121 2.53 16.19 7.56
C VAL A 121 2.14 15.20 8.63
N THR A 122 0.84 15.05 8.82
CA THR A 122 0.22 14.22 9.86
C THR A 122 0.44 12.71 9.72
N GLN A 123 1.33 12.25 8.83
CA GLN A 123 1.54 10.81 8.53
C GLN A 123 2.95 10.57 7.98
N SER A 124 3.65 9.56 8.51
CA SER A 124 4.99 9.12 8.07
C SER A 124 5.05 8.80 6.56
N GLN A 125 3.96 8.35 5.95
CA GLN A 125 3.87 8.07 4.50
C GLN A 125 4.10 9.30 3.60
N LYS A 126 4.03 10.51 4.15
CA LYS A 126 4.22 11.76 3.41
C LYS A 126 5.63 12.35 3.59
N THR A 127 6.48 11.71 4.39
CA THR A 127 7.91 12.07 4.56
C THR A 127 8.81 11.34 3.55
N ARG A 128 8.31 10.27 2.92
CA ARG A 128 8.97 9.52 1.84
C ARG A 128 7.93 9.13 0.79
N PHE A 129 8.00 9.69 -0.41
CA PHE A 129 7.10 9.30 -1.51
C PHE A 129 7.87 9.04 -2.80
N TYR A 130 7.48 7.99 -3.50
CA TYR A 130 7.99 7.61 -4.82
C TYR A 130 7.31 8.44 -5.91
N TRP A 131 7.94 8.63 -7.07
CA TRP A 131 7.40 9.49 -8.13
C TRP A 131 6.05 9.06 -8.70
N ARG A 132 5.67 7.78 -8.51
CA ARG A 132 4.33 7.25 -8.87
C ARG A 132 3.24 7.59 -7.84
N TYR A 133 3.58 8.29 -6.76
CA TYR A 133 2.61 8.75 -5.77
C TYR A 133 1.54 9.60 -6.47
N PHE A 134 0.26 9.27 -6.29
CA PHE A 134 -0.84 9.84 -7.07
C PHE A 134 -0.95 11.38 -6.99
N ARG A 135 -0.37 12.02 -5.95
CA ARG A 135 -0.29 13.48 -5.83
C ARG A 135 0.91 14.14 -6.53
N CYS A 136 1.81 13.34 -7.11
CA CYS A 136 2.91 13.82 -7.96
C CYS A 136 2.46 14.04 -9.41
N ALA A 137 1.30 13.50 -9.81
CA ALA A 137 0.65 13.87 -11.04
C ALA A 137 0.15 15.32 -10.93
N LEU A 138 0.72 16.23 -11.72
CA LEU A 138 0.18 17.57 -11.83
C LEU A 138 -1.22 17.46 -12.47
N PRO A 139 -2.25 18.11 -11.92
CA PRO A 139 -3.54 18.17 -12.57
C PRO A 139 -3.32 18.77 -13.96
N ILE A 140 -3.86 18.13 -14.99
CA ILE A 140 -3.89 18.71 -16.33
C ILE A 140 -4.69 20.01 -16.21
N PRO A 141 -4.12 21.20 -16.53
CA PRO A 141 -4.86 22.45 -16.40
C PRO A 141 -6.17 22.36 -17.20
N GLN A 142 -7.28 22.86 -16.65
CA GLN A 142 -8.59 22.81 -17.33
C GLN A 142 -8.51 23.36 -18.76
N LYS A 143 -7.75 24.44 -18.98
CA LYS A 143 -7.51 25.01 -20.31
C LYS A 143 -6.80 24.04 -21.28
N ALA A 144 -5.97 23.13 -20.77
CA ALA A 144 -5.31 22.07 -21.52
C ALA A 144 -6.22 20.84 -21.72
N THR A 145 -7.19 20.56 -20.86
CA THR A 145 -8.25 19.57 -21.17
C THR A 145 -9.27 20.13 -22.16
N ASP A 146 -9.63 21.41 -22.04
CA ASP A 146 -10.61 22.07 -22.91
C ASP A 146 -10.11 22.29 -24.35
N SER A 147 -8.79 22.31 -24.56
CA SER A 147 -8.16 22.51 -25.88
C SER A 147 -7.89 21.22 -26.64
N TYR A 148 -8.07 20.06 -26.00
CA TYR A 148 -7.95 18.76 -26.64
C TYR A 148 -9.26 18.02 -26.42
N GLU A 149 -10.12 17.97 -27.46
CA GLU A 149 -11.43 17.28 -27.42
C GLU A 149 -11.35 15.78 -27.03
N ASN A 150 -10.14 15.20 -26.88
CA ASN A 150 -9.91 13.77 -26.67
C ASN A 150 -8.86 13.43 -25.59
N ILE A 151 -8.54 14.30 -24.62
CA ILE A 151 -7.79 13.84 -23.43
C ILE A 151 -8.79 13.20 -22.45
N GLU A 152 -9.24 12.00 -22.79
CA GLU A 152 -9.76 11.08 -21.80
C GLU A 152 -8.58 10.29 -21.27
N GLN A 153 -8.34 10.34 -19.96
CA GLN A 153 -7.61 9.26 -19.32
C GLN A 153 -8.53 8.03 -19.45
N ILE A 154 -8.36 7.24 -20.51
CA ILE A 154 -9.20 6.07 -20.77
C ILE A 154 -8.84 5.02 -19.72
N VAL A 155 -9.37 5.17 -18.51
CA VAL A 155 -9.47 4.08 -17.55
C VAL A 155 -10.37 3.06 -18.23
N LYS A 156 -9.80 1.90 -18.54
CA LYS A 156 -10.57 0.78 -19.07
C LYS A 156 -10.86 -0.17 -17.92
N LEU A 157 -12.04 -0.76 -17.97
CA LEU A 157 -12.29 -1.93 -17.16
C LEU A 157 -11.34 -3.05 -17.59
N SER A 158 -10.84 -3.78 -16.61
CA SER A 158 -10.10 -5.02 -16.78
C SER A 158 -10.90 -6.17 -16.15
N SER A 159 -10.40 -7.39 -16.26
CA SER A 159 -11.07 -8.56 -15.68
C SER A 159 -11.36 -8.36 -14.19
N ASP A 160 -12.57 -8.69 -13.77
CA ASP A 160 -13.02 -8.53 -12.38
C ASP A 160 -14.23 -9.41 -12.04
N GLY A 161 -14.45 -9.62 -10.74
CA GLY A 161 -15.50 -10.48 -10.23
C GLY A 161 -15.13 -11.97 -10.17
N PRO A 162 -16.13 -12.87 -10.14
CA PRO A 162 -17.56 -12.54 -10.13
C PRO A 162 -18.02 -11.94 -8.80
N TYR A 163 -19.04 -11.09 -8.87
CA TYR A 163 -19.86 -10.65 -7.74
C TYR A 163 -21.17 -11.46 -7.78
N ILE A 164 -21.37 -12.32 -6.80
CA ILE A 164 -22.54 -13.22 -6.70
C ILE A 164 -23.52 -12.60 -5.70
N ILE A 165 -24.68 -12.16 -6.17
CA ILE A 165 -25.67 -11.38 -5.42
C ILE A 165 -26.96 -12.19 -5.32
N TYR A 166 -27.41 -12.47 -4.10
CA TYR A 166 -28.66 -13.17 -3.81
C TYR A 166 -29.80 -12.17 -3.66
N LYS A 167 -30.82 -12.28 -4.50
CA LYS A 167 -31.96 -11.37 -4.49
C LYS A 167 -33.06 -11.84 -3.51
N PRO A 168 -33.93 -10.92 -3.05
CA PRO A 168 -35.04 -11.28 -2.15
C PRO A 168 -36.06 -12.25 -2.74
N ASP A 169 -36.14 -12.35 -4.07
CA ASP A 169 -37.02 -13.27 -4.81
C ASP A 169 -36.38 -14.65 -5.06
N GLU A 170 -35.33 -14.98 -4.29
CA GLU A 170 -34.52 -16.21 -4.38
C GLU A 170 -33.67 -16.35 -5.65
N THR A 171 -33.78 -15.42 -6.61
CA THR A 171 -32.91 -15.41 -7.79
C THR A 171 -31.48 -15.01 -7.43
N THR A 172 -30.52 -15.45 -8.24
CA THR A 172 -29.11 -15.08 -8.09
C THR A 172 -28.63 -14.31 -9.30
N GLN A 173 -28.02 -13.15 -9.07
CA GLN A 173 -27.38 -12.32 -10.09
C GLN A 173 -25.87 -12.48 -9.98
N ILE A 174 -25.21 -12.79 -11.09
CA ILE A 174 -23.75 -12.83 -11.18
C ILE A 174 -23.29 -11.69 -12.09
N ILE A 175 -22.44 -10.81 -11.58
CA ILE A 175 -21.80 -9.73 -12.34
C ILE A 175 -20.32 -10.06 -12.48
N SER A 176 -19.79 -10.01 -13.70
CA SER A 176 -18.35 -10.16 -13.96
C SER A 176 -17.90 -9.19 -15.04
N VAL A 177 -16.60 -8.93 -15.08
CA VAL A 177 -15.97 -8.18 -16.17
C VAL A 177 -15.00 -9.12 -16.87
N ASP A 178 -15.13 -9.25 -18.19
CA ASP A 178 -14.22 -10.09 -18.96
C ASP A 178 -12.86 -9.41 -19.23
N GLU A 179 -11.89 -10.17 -19.76
CA GLU A 179 -10.54 -9.67 -20.08
C GLU A 179 -10.52 -8.54 -21.12
N LYS A 180 -11.63 -8.30 -21.82
CA LYS A 180 -11.79 -7.18 -22.77
C LYS A 180 -12.45 -5.97 -22.11
N GLY A 181 -12.80 -6.04 -20.83
CA GLY A 181 -13.47 -4.98 -20.07
C GLY A 181 -14.99 -4.94 -20.27
N ASN A 182 -15.61 -5.98 -20.83
CA ASN A 182 -17.06 -6.02 -20.98
C ASN A 182 -17.71 -6.53 -19.69
N ILE A 183 -18.67 -5.77 -19.18
CA ILE A 183 -19.52 -6.20 -18.07
C ILE A 183 -20.50 -7.25 -18.57
N LYS A 184 -20.58 -8.38 -17.88
CA LYS A 184 -21.55 -9.45 -18.09
C LYS A 184 -22.39 -9.61 -16.83
N THR A 185 -23.69 -9.71 -17.03
CA THR A 185 -24.68 -9.95 -15.98
C THR A 185 -25.49 -11.18 -16.34
N GLU A 186 -25.45 -12.19 -15.48
CA GLU A 186 -26.19 -13.44 -15.63
C GLU A 186 -27.21 -13.57 -14.49
N LEU A 187 -28.40 -14.08 -14.80
CA LEU A 187 -29.48 -14.31 -13.83
C LEU A 187 -29.79 -15.79 -13.78
N PHE A 188 -29.86 -16.33 -12.56
CA PHE A 188 -30.17 -17.72 -12.28
C PHE A 188 -31.42 -17.77 -11.39
N GLU A 189 -32.34 -18.70 -11.67
CA GLU A 189 -33.48 -18.96 -10.77
C GLU A 189 -32.99 -19.38 -9.38
N ARG A 190 -31.96 -20.24 -9.33
CA ARG A 190 -31.28 -20.64 -8.11
C ARG A 190 -29.88 -21.16 -8.43
N LEU A 191 -28.88 -20.75 -7.66
CA LEU A 191 -27.52 -21.27 -7.79
C LEU A 191 -27.37 -22.59 -7.01
N LEU A 192 -26.63 -23.55 -7.57
CA LEU A 192 -26.29 -24.79 -6.85
C LEU A 192 -25.26 -24.49 -5.76
N ALA A 193 -25.36 -25.17 -4.61
CA ALA A 193 -24.44 -24.97 -3.48
C ALA A 193 -22.98 -25.27 -3.82
N ASN A 194 -22.73 -26.12 -4.83
CA ASN A 194 -21.41 -26.48 -5.33
C ASN A 194 -21.11 -25.84 -6.71
N TYR A 195 -21.73 -24.70 -7.02
CA TYR A 195 -21.46 -23.98 -8.25
C TYR A 195 -19.97 -23.61 -8.34
N SER A 196 -19.37 -23.86 -9.50
CA SER A 196 -17.96 -23.58 -9.75
C SER A 196 -17.80 -22.56 -10.88
N PHE A 197 -16.82 -21.68 -10.75
CA PHE A 197 -16.49 -20.64 -11.72
C PHE A 197 -14.99 -20.39 -11.76
N ASN A 198 -14.51 -19.72 -12.80
CA ASN A 198 -13.11 -19.29 -12.89
C ASN A 198 -12.98 -17.83 -12.49
N VAL A 199 -11.97 -17.54 -11.68
CA VAL A 199 -11.55 -16.19 -11.32
C VAL A 199 -10.31 -15.84 -12.12
N VAL A 200 -10.24 -14.60 -12.60
CA VAL A 200 -9.17 -14.11 -13.48
C VAL A 200 -8.65 -12.78 -12.97
N SER A 201 -7.33 -12.63 -12.87
CA SER A 201 -6.67 -11.36 -12.48
C SER A 201 -6.92 -10.25 -13.50
N SER A 202 -6.83 -9.01 -13.03
CA SER A 202 -6.95 -7.78 -13.80
C SER A 202 -6.11 -7.82 -15.08
N ASP A 203 -4.89 -8.35 -15.00
CA ASP A 203 -3.97 -8.47 -16.14
C ASP A 203 -4.13 -9.76 -16.97
N GLY A 204 -5.08 -10.62 -16.61
CA GLY A 204 -5.36 -11.90 -17.27
C GLY A 204 -4.32 -13.01 -17.04
N LYS A 205 -3.24 -12.76 -16.29
CA LYS A 205 -2.15 -13.74 -16.11
C LYS A 205 -2.51 -14.88 -15.19
N HIS A 206 -3.37 -14.63 -14.20
CA HIS A 206 -3.77 -15.61 -13.22
C HIS A 206 -5.19 -16.08 -13.48
N ARG A 207 -5.40 -17.40 -13.42
CA ARG A 207 -6.71 -18.03 -13.57
C ARG A 207 -6.80 -19.24 -12.67
N PHE A 208 -7.85 -19.32 -11.87
CA PHE A 208 -8.09 -20.45 -10.98
C PHE A 208 -9.59 -20.72 -10.79
N PRO A 209 -9.97 -21.99 -10.62
CA PRO A 209 -11.36 -22.36 -10.33
C PRO A 209 -11.67 -22.16 -8.85
N VAL A 210 -12.87 -21.67 -8.56
CA VAL A 210 -13.45 -21.60 -7.21
C VAL A 210 -14.75 -22.39 -7.21
N THR A 211 -15.04 -23.07 -6.12
CA THR A 211 -16.31 -23.76 -5.90
C THR A 211 -16.92 -23.21 -4.62
N LEU A 212 -18.20 -22.87 -4.67
CA LEU A 212 -18.93 -22.41 -3.49
C LEU A 212 -18.97 -23.48 -2.41
N HIS A 213 -18.93 -23.04 -1.16
CA HIS A 213 -19.04 -23.90 0.01
C HIS A 213 -19.78 -23.18 1.13
N GLU A 214 -20.08 -23.91 2.21
CA GLU A 214 -20.75 -23.34 3.37
C GLU A 214 -19.88 -22.25 4.03
N ILE A 215 -20.50 -21.10 4.32
CA ILE A 215 -19.86 -19.98 5.01
C ILE A 215 -20.13 -20.10 6.50
N LYS A 216 -19.06 -20.19 7.30
CA LYS A 216 -19.09 -20.12 8.77
C LYS A 216 -17.96 -19.22 9.28
N ARG A 217 -18.16 -18.61 10.44
CA ARG A 217 -17.08 -17.90 11.15
C ARG A 217 -15.99 -18.91 11.52
N PRO A 218 -14.72 -18.69 11.13
CA PRO A 218 -13.62 -19.53 11.58
C PRO A 218 -13.40 -19.38 13.09
N ASP A 219 -12.87 -20.42 13.74
CA ASP A 219 -12.51 -20.35 15.15
C ASP A 219 -11.47 -19.24 15.40
N TRP A 220 -11.69 -18.46 16.45
CA TRP A 220 -10.79 -17.38 16.87
C TRP A 220 -9.57 -17.92 17.64
N ASN A 221 -9.61 -19.17 18.13
CA ASN A 221 -8.52 -19.85 18.80
C ASN A 221 -8.22 -21.17 18.11
N ARG A 222 -6.94 -21.49 17.98
CA ARG A 222 -6.50 -22.77 17.41
C ARG A 222 -5.22 -23.25 18.07
N ASP A 223 -4.99 -24.57 18.12
CA ASP A 223 -3.78 -25.17 18.73
C ASP A 223 -2.51 -24.92 17.91
N ILE A 224 -1.29 -25.13 18.39
CA ILE A 224 -0.12 -24.99 17.50
C ILE A 224 -0.05 -26.13 16.46
N THR A 225 0.52 -25.86 15.28
CA THR A 225 0.86 -26.90 14.28
C THR A 225 2.36 -26.86 13.98
N ALA A 226 2.87 -27.76 13.13
CA ALA A 226 4.28 -27.76 12.77
C ALA A 226 4.72 -26.43 12.15
N LYS A 227 3.87 -25.84 11.28
CA LYS A 227 4.14 -24.57 10.62
C LYS A 227 2.92 -23.64 10.58
N THR A 228 3.15 -22.36 10.85
CA THR A 228 2.21 -21.27 10.58
C THR A 228 2.91 -20.22 9.70
N PHE A 229 2.41 -20.02 8.48
CA PHE A 229 2.84 -18.98 7.56
C PHE A 229 2.01 -17.72 7.80
N VAL A 230 2.65 -16.57 7.98
CA VAL A 230 2.00 -15.32 8.40
C VAL A 230 2.40 -14.20 7.46
N THR A 231 1.43 -13.52 6.87
CA THR A 231 1.62 -12.37 5.97
C THR A 231 0.51 -11.34 6.19
N SER A 232 0.61 -10.15 5.61
CA SER A 232 -0.38 -9.08 5.77
C SER A 232 -0.39 -8.10 4.59
N ASP A 233 -1.42 -7.26 4.55
CA ASP A 233 -1.51 -6.06 3.70
C ASP A 233 -1.18 -6.29 2.21
N PRO A 234 -1.75 -7.32 1.55
CA PRO A 234 -1.44 -7.54 0.15
C PRO A 234 -1.94 -6.40 -0.74
N HIS A 235 -2.90 -5.56 -0.29
CA HIS A 235 -3.35 -4.34 -0.97
C HIS A 235 -3.60 -4.57 -2.47
N SER A 236 -4.36 -5.61 -2.77
CA SER A 236 -4.76 -5.96 -4.14
C SER A 236 -3.58 -6.27 -5.09
N ASP A 237 -2.36 -6.50 -4.59
CA ASP A 237 -1.19 -6.98 -5.33
C ASP A 237 -1.19 -8.52 -5.40
N PHE A 238 -2.02 -9.05 -6.29
CA PHE A 238 -2.22 -10.49 -6.43
C PHE A 238 -0.97 -11.25 -6.89
N ASP A 239 -0.16 -10.66 -7.78
CA ASP A 239 1.07 -11.29 -8.28
C ASP A 239 2.11 -11.43 -7.15
N SER A 240 2.32 -10.37 -6.36
CA SER A 240 3.15 -10.49 -5.15
C SER A 240 2.59 -11.53 -4.19
N PHE A 241 1.29 -11.49 -3.89
CA PHE A 241 0.67 -12.43 -2.95
C PHE A 241 0.85 -13.89 -3.38
N VAL A 242 0.48 -14.24 -4.61
CA VAL A 242 0.56 -15.61 -5.14
C VAL A 242 2.00 -16.10 -5.23
N THR A 243 2.92 -15.29 -5.76
CA THR A 243 4.32 -15.74 -5.92
C THR A 243 4.98 -16.05 -4.58
N MET A 244 4.63 -15.32 -3.52
CA MET A 244 5.08 -15.62 -2.16
C MET A 244 4.51 -16.95 -1.66
N LEU A 245 3.21 -17.19 -1.82
CA LEU A 245 2.59 -18.44 -1.38
C LEU A 245 3.13 -19.66 -2.14
N GLN A 246 3.33 -19.53 -3.46
CA GLN A 246 3.89 -20.59 -4.30
C GLN A 246 5.34 -20.91 -3.96
N GLY A 247 6.19 -19.88 -3.86
CA GLY A 247 7.61 -20.08 -3.56
C GLY A 247 7.88 -20.62 -2.15
N ASN A 248 6.89 -20.55 -1.25
CA ASN A 248 6.95 -21.14 0.09
C ASN A 248 6.13 -22.44 0.23
N GLY A 249 5.58 -22.97 -0.86
CA GLY A 249 4.84 -24.24 -0.87
C GLY A 249 3.51 -24.22 -0.12
N VAL A 250 2.91 -23.04 0.08
CA VAL A 250 1.57 -22.92 0.66
C VAL A 250 0.51 -23.35 -0.36
N ILE A 251 0.72 -22.94 -1.62
CA ILE A 251 -0.10 -23.32 -2.77
C ILE A 251 0.77 -23.82 -3.93
N ASP A 252 0.21 -24.66 -4.80
CA ASP A 252 0.88 -25.09 -6.03
C ASP A 252 0.71 -24.10 -7.20
N SER A 253 1.25 -24.45 -8.37
CA SER A 253 1.11 -23.66 -9.60
C SER A 253 -0.32 -23.61 -10.14
N ASN A 254 -1.23 -24.46 -9.63
CA ASN A 254 -2.66 -24.49 -9.95
C ASN A 254 -3.51 -23.81 -8.86
N TYR A 255 -2.89 -23.05 -7.95
CA TYR A 255 -3.55 -22.34 -6.86
C TYR A 255 -4.27 -23.27 -5.88
N LYS A 256 -3.82 -24.52 -5.75
CA LYS A 256 -4.36 -25.49 -4.79
C LYS A 256 -3.55 -25.48 -3.50
N TRP A 257 -4.24 -25.64 -2.38
CA TRP A 257 -3.59 -25.85 -1.09
C TRP A 257 -2.63 -27.04 -1.13
N THR A 258 -1.38 -26.81 -0.73
CA THR A 258 -0.36 -27.86 -0.60
C THR A 258 0.36 -27.84 0.75
N TYR A 259 -0.12 -27.01 1.67
CA TYR A 259 0.50 -26.84 2.99
C TYR A 259 0.06 -27.89 4.02
N GLY A 260 -0.64 -28.96 3.61
CA GLY A 260 -1.04 -30.06 4.49
C GLY A 260 -1.88 -29.57 5.69
N SER A 261 -1.58 -30.09 6.88
CA SER A 261 -2.26 -29.68 8.12
C SER A 261 -1.68 -28.42 8.78
N ASN A 262 -0.85 -27.66 8.05
CA ASN A 262 -0.26 -26.42 8.55
C ASN A 262 -1.22 -25.24 8.34
N ARG A 263 -0.76 -24.04 8.68
CA ARG A 263 -1.64 -22.87 8.71
C ARG A 263 -1.10 -21.69 7.92
N LEU A 264 -2.02 -20.97 7.28
CA LEU A 264 -1.80 -19.66 6.70
C LEU A 264 -2.61 -18.64 7.49
N VAL A 265 -2.00 -17.52 7.86
CA VAL A 265 -2.66 -16.35 8.44
C VAL A 265 -2.37 -15.13 7.57
N VAL A 266 -3.42 -14.49 7.06
CA VAL A 266 -3.36 -13.23 6.32
C VAL A 266 -3.97 -12.13 7.19
N ILE A 267 -3.15 -11.17 7.62
CA ILE A 267 -3.52 -10.14 8.58
C ILE A 267 -4.01 -8.85 7.88
N GLY A 268 -5.22 -8.88 7.35
CA GLY A 268 -5.94 -7.68 6.88
C GLY A 268 -5.40 -7.01 5.62
N ASP A 269 -6.14 -5.97 5.22
CA ASP A 269 -5.81 -5.01 4.17
C ASP A 269 -5.61 -5.67 2.80
N ILE A 270 -6.59 -6.48 2.40
CA ILE A 270 -6.68 -6.99 1.03
C ILE A 270 -7.12 -5.90 0.07
N PHE A 271 -8.03 -5.03 0.50
CA PHE A 271 -8.58 -3.97 -0.33
C PHE A 271 -7.59 -2.82 -0.57
N ASP A 272 -7.95 -2.00 -1.56
CA ASP A 272 -7.33 -0.73 -1.96
C ASP A 272 -5.89 -0.82 -2.51
N ARG A 273 -5.44 0.27 -3.17
CA ARG A 273 -4.09 0.50 -3.71
C ARG A 273 -3.61 -0.43 -4.84
N GLY A 274 -4.45 -1.36 -5.28
CA GLY A 274 -4.20 -2.24 -6.42
C GLY A 274 -5.49 -2.76 -7.05
N ASP A 275 -5.35 -3.64 -8.02
CA ASP A 275 -6.41 -3.99 -8.96
C ASP A 275 -7.05 -5.37 -8.74
N ASP A 276 -6.58 -6.17 -7.79
CA ASP A 276 -7.00 -7.58 -7.65
C ASP A 276 -7.56 -7.96 -6.26
N ALA A 277 -8.23 -7.05 -5.56
CA ALA A 277 -8.88 -7.35 -4.27
C ALA A 277 -9.82 -8.56 -4.38
N THR A 278 -10.76 -8.53 -5.33
CA THR A 278 -11.77 -9.58 -5.56
C THR A 278 -11.12 -10.95 -5.75
N GLN A 279 -9.99 -11.00 -6.46
CA GLN A 279 -9.27 -12.21 -6.77
C GLN A 279 -8.55 -12.78 -5.54
N ILE A 280 -7.94 -11.93 -4.72
CA ILE A 280 -7.35 -12.37 -3.45
C ILE A 280 -8.44 -12.93 -2.52
N LEU A 281 -9.60 -12.26 -2.42
CA LEU A 281 -10.72 -12.74 -1.62
C LEU A 281 -11.21 -14.12 -2.08
N TRP A 282 -11.41 -14.30 -3.38
CA TRP A 282 -11.82 -15.59 -3.93
C TRP A 282 -10.77 -16.68 -3.76
N LEU A 283 -9.48 -16.34 -3.85
CA LEU A 283 -8.41 -17.29 -3.57
C LEU A 283 -8.45 -17.73 -2.10
N LEU A 284 -8.62 -16.80 -1.16
CA LEU A 284 -8.71 -17.14 0.27
C LEU A 284 -9.98 -17.90 0.63
N TYR A 285 -11.12 -17.54 0.05
CA TYR A 285 -12.38 -18.31 0.13
C TYR A 285 -12.14 -19.77 -0.31
N LYS A 286 -11.49 -19.95 -1.47
CA LYS A 286 -11.12 -21.29 -1.94
C LYS A 286 -10.17 -22.02 -0.98
N LEU A 287 -9.11 -21.33 -0.53
CA LEU A 287 -8.05 -21.94 0.29
C LEU A 287 -8.53 -22.31 1.69
N GLU A 288 -9.49 -21.60 2.29
CA GLU A 288 -10.00 -21.99 3.62
C GLU A 288 -10.67 -23.37 3.59
N LYS A 289 -11.44 -23.67 2.54
CA LYS A 289 -12.09 -24.97 2.38
C LYS A 289 -11.07 -26.08 2.12
N GLU A 290 -10.12 -25.85 1.21
CA GLU A 290 -9.09 -26.83 0.87
C GLU A 290 -8.13 -27.09 2.04
N ALA A 291 -7.79 -26.05 2.81
CA ALA A 291 -6.99 -26.19 4.01
C ALA A 291 -7.74 -27.00 5.08
N GLU A 292 -9.02 -26.70 5.32
CA GLU A 292 -9.86 -27.46 6.26
C GLU A 292 -9.93 -28.95 5.86
N ASP A 293 -10.14 -29.25 4.59
CA ASP A 293 -10.18 -30.65 4.09
C ASP A 293 -8.85 -31.38 4.26
N ALA A 294 -7.73 -30.66 4.27
CA ALA A 294 -6.39 -31.19 4.53
C ALA A 294 -6.02 -31.22 6.03
N GLY A 295 -6.93 -30.80 6.93
CA GLY A 295 -6.68 -30.69 8.36
C GLY A 295 -5.83 -29.48 8.79
N GLY A 296 -5.68 -28.49 7.90
CA GLY A 296 -5.01 -27.21 8.13
C GLY A 296 -5.99 -26.05 8.26
N SER A 297 -5.50 -24.81 8.11
CA SER A 297 -6.36 -23.63 8.02
C SER A 297 -5.74 -22.51 7.17
N ALA A 298 -6.59 -21.75 6.49
CA ALA A 298 -6.24 -20.49 5.85
C ALA A 298 -7.13 -19.38 6.46
N ASP A 299 -6.59 -18.69 7.45
CA ASP A 299 -7.32 -17.70 8.24
C ASP A 299 -7.03 -16.28 7.70
N TYR A 300 -8.09 -15.56 7.36
CA TYR A 300 -8.03 -14.16 6.94
C TYR A 300 -8.66 -13.28 8.02
N LEU A 301 -7.88 -12.32 8.53
CA LEU A 301 -8.34 -11.33 9.50
C LEU A 301 -8.69 -10.02 8.81
N LEU A 302 -9.73 -9.32 9.26
CA LEU A 302 -10.07 -7.98 8.74
C LEU A 302 -9.09 -6.92 9.27
N GLY A 303 -8.62 -6.08 8.36
CA GLY A 303 -7.86 -4.86 8.57
C GLY A 303 -8.69 -3.60 8.37
N ASN A 304 -8.05 -2.43 8.41
CA ASN A 304 -8.80 -1.18 8.32
C ASN A 304 -9.31 -0.89 6.91
N HIS A 305 -8.54 -1.19 5.86
CA HIS A 305 -8.98 -0.95 4.49
C HIS A 305 -10.18 -1.84 4.12
N ASP A 306 -10.22 -3.05 4.67
CA ASP A 306 -11.33 -3.96 4.45
C ASP A 306 -12.63 -3.39 5.01
N ILE A 307 -12.61 -2.87 6.23
CA ILE A 307 -13.78 -2.23 6.83
C ILE A 307 -14.12 -0.91 6.13
N MET A 308 -13.11 -0.13 5.75
CA MET A 308 -13.28 1.12 4.99
C MET A 308 -14.12 0.93 3.73
N VAL A 309 -13.76 -0.06 2.91
CA VAL A 309 -14.52 -0.37 1.70
C VAL A 309 -15.93 -0.81 2.04
N LEU A 310 -16.13 -1.62 3.08
CA LEU A 310 -17.45 -2.13 3.44
C LEU A 310 -18.39 -1.06 3.99
N TYR A 311 -17.90 0.04 4.58
CA TYR A 311 -18.73 1.23 4.89
C TYR A 311 -18.70 2.32 3.81
N ASP A 312 -18.24 1.98 2.59
CA ASP A 312 -18.23 2.84 1.40
C ASP A 312 -17.21 3.99 1.40
N ASN A 313 -16.14 3.88 2.17
CA ASN A 313 -14.99 4.78 2.06
C ASN A 313 -14.00 4.29 1.00
N ILE A 314 -14.21 4.77 -0.23
CA ILE A 314 -13.44 4.40 -1.42
C ILE A 314 -12.25 5.34 -1.72
N LEU A 315 -11.72 6.03 -0.70
CA LEU A 315 -10.66 7.03 -0.87
C LEU A 315 -9.39 6.43 -1.52
N TYR A 316 -9.04 5.20 -1.13
CA TYR A 316 -7.83 4.50 -1.60
C TYR A 316 -8.11 3.43 -2.66
N THR A 317 -9.38 3.29 -3.05
CA THR A 317 -9.81 2.31 -4.06
C THR A 317 -9.35 2.73 -5.44
N GLU A 318 -8.83 1.77 -6.21
CA GLU A 318 -8.33 2.00 -7.57
C GLU A 318 -9.44 2.42 -8.55
N ASN A 319 -9.02 3.13 -9.60
CA ASN A 319 -9.95 3.72 -10.56
C ASN A 319 -10.76 2.68 -11.34
N LYS A 320 -10.27 1.44 -11.50
CA LYS A 320 -11.03 0.39 -12.20
C LYS A 320 -12.34 0.06 -11.48
N TYR A 321 -12.33 0.01 -10.15
CA TYR A 321 -13.51 -0.28 -9.34
C TYR A 321 -14.46 0.91 -9.34
N LYS A 322 -13.92 2.13 -9.28
CA LYS A 322 -14.70 3.38 -9.41
C LYS A 322 -15.44 3.45 -10.76
N LEU A 323 -14.76 3.08 -11.84
CA LEU A 323 -15.37 2.99 -13.17
C LEU A 323 -16.44 1.89 -13.24
N LEU A 324 -16.19 0.74 -12.60
CA LEU A 324 -17.15 -0.37 -12.55
C LEU A 324 -18.44 0.07 -11.87
N ILE A 325 -18.36 0.68 -10.68
CA ILE A 325 -19.54 1.11 -9.92
C ILE A 325 -20.28 2.26 -10.62
N GLU A 326 -19.57 3.15 -11.33
CA GLU A 326 -20.17 4.17 -12.19
C GLU A 326 -20.99 3.52 -13.31
N LYS A 327 -20.41 2.55 -14.02
CA LYS A 327 -21.11 1.84 -15.12
C LYS A 327 -22.28 0.99 -14.64
N LEU A 328 -22.21 0.46 -13.44
CA LEU A 328 -23.28 -0.32 -12.81
C LEU A 328 -24.32 0.56 -12.09
N ASN A 329 -24.07 1.86 -11.96
CA ASN A 329 -24.88 2.79 -11.16
C ASN A 329 -25.15 2.24 -9.75
N THR A 330 -24.09 1.85 -9.05
CA THR A 330 -24.12 1.25 -7.71
C THR A 330 -22.99 1.79 -6.83
N ARG A 331 -22.89 1.34 -5.58
CA ARG A 331 -21.75 1.63 -4.69
C ARG A 331 -20.83 0.43 -4.62
N TYR A 332 -19.57 0.64 -4.23
CA TYR A 332 -18.64 -0.49 -4.17
C TYR A 332 -19.01 -1.47 -3.05
N CYS A 333 -19.45 -0.94 -1.91
CA CYS A 333 -19.93 -1.76 -0.79
C CYS A 333 -21.17 -2.60 -1.15
N ASP A 334 -22.01 -2.18 -2.10
CA ASP A 334 -23.21 -2.92 -2.52
C ASP A 334 -22.84 -4.20 -3.29
N LEU A 335 -21.71 -4.21 -4.01
CA LEU A 335 -21.17 -5.41 -4.66
C LEU A 335 -20.60 -6.43 -3.67
N LEU A 336 -20.45 -6.02 -2.40
CA LEU A 336 -19.89 -6.79 -1.30
C LEU A 336 -20.84 -6.82 -0.10
N ALA A 337 -22.12 -6.50 -0.28
CA ALA A 337 -23.10 -6.42 0.79
C ALA A 337 -23.45 -7.80 1.37
N ARG A 338 -24.15 -7.85 2.51
CA ARG A 338 -24.52 -9.11 3.21
C ARG A 338 -25.44 -10.04 2.42
N ASP A 339 -26.02 -9.58 1.33
CA ASP A 339 -26.77 -10.38 0.37
C ASP A 339 -25.90 -10.91 -0.78
N THR A 340 -24.59 -10.69 -0.75
CA THR A 340 -23.61 -11.25 -1.70
C THR A 340 -22.82 -12.40 -1.08
N GLU A 341 -22.27 -13.30 -1.89
CA GLU A 341 -21.47 -14.43 -1.39
C GLU A 341 -20.23 -13.96 -0.63
N LEU A 342 -19.42 -13.09 -1.24
CA LEU A 342 -18.23 -12.53 -0.59
C LEU A 342 -18.59 -11.63 0.59
N GLY A 343 -19.69 -10.87 0.54
CA GLY A 343 -20.11 -10.04 1.66
C GLY A 343 -20.58 -10.84 2.87
N LYS A 344 -21.30 -11.94 2.65
CA LYS A 344 -21.61 -12.93 3.70
C LYS A 344 -20.32 -13.49 4.29
N TRP A 345 -19.39 -13.90 3.44
CA TRP A 345 -18.10 -14.45 3.86
C TRP A 345 -17.28 -13.46 4.69
N LEU A 346 -17.10 -12.23 4.20
CA LEU A 346 -16.43 -11.12 4.87
C LEU A 346 -17.05 -10.82 6.24
N SER A 347 -18.37 -10.88 6.36
CA SER A 347 -19.09 -10.66 7.62
C SER A 347 -18.81 -11.70 8.70
N THR A 348 -18.22 -12.84 8.33
CA THR A 348 -17.84 -13.91 9.27
C THR A 348 -16.36 -13.92 9.62
N ARG A 349 -15.55 -13.04 9.02
CA ARG A 349 -14.11 -13.00 9.29
C ARG A 349 -13.84 -12.46 10.70
N ASN A 350 -12.79 -12.97 11.32
CA ASN A 350 -12.31 -12.44 12.59
C ASN A 350 -11.45 -11.20 12.34
N SER A 351 -11.27 -10.36 13.34
CA SER A 351 -10.28 -9.26 13.34
C SER A 351 -9.10 -9.56 14.26
N MET A 352 -9.30 -10.50 15.19
CA MET A 352 -8.29 -10.93 16.13
C MET A 352 -8.41 -12.43 16.37
N MET A 353 -7.28 -13.13 16.48
CA MET A 353 -7.25 -14.57 16.74
C MET A 353 -5.98 -15.00 17.46
N THR A 354 -5.98 -16.22 18.00
CA THR A 354 -4.80 -16.86 18.57
C THR A 354 -4.49 -18.21 17.93
N ILE A 355 -3.20 -18.50 17.77
CA ILE A 355 -2.67 -19.83 17.46
C ILE A 355 -1.66 -20.22 18.53
N GLY A 356 -2.06 -21.11 19.45
CA GLY A 356 -1.34 -21.33 20.70
C GLY A 356 -1.21 -20.02 21.47
N ARG A 357 0.02 -19.62 21.81
CA ARG A 357 0.33 -18.36 22.49
C ARG A 357 0.75 -17.23 21.54
N ASN A 358 0.40 -17.31 20.26
CA ASN A 358 0.62 -16.25 19.29
C ASN A 358 -0.70 -15.53 19.03
N LEU A 359 -0.73 -14.21 19.25
CA LEU A 359 -1.86 -13.34 18.96
C LEU A 359 -1.69 -12.69 17.59
N PHE A 360 -2.77 -12.54 16.83
CA PHE A 360 -2.76 -11.93 15.50
C PHE A 360 -3.85 -10.86 15.44
N VAL A 361 -3.48 -9.67 14.98
CA VAL A 361 -4.37 -8.52 14.82
C VAL A 361 -3.79 -7.58 13.76
N HIS A 362 -4.62 -6.78 13.09
CA HIS A 362 -4.14 -5.97 11.97
C HIS A 362 -3.12 -4.89 12.33
N ALA A 363 -3.35 -4.01 13.31
CA ALA A 363 -2.43 -2.91 13.60
C ALA A 363 -1.70 -3.04 14.95
N GLY A 364 -2.43 -3.40 16.00
CA GLY A 364 -1.91 -3.51 17.36
C GLY A 364 -3.00 -3.26 18.39
N ILE A 365 -2.74 -3.52 19.67
CA ILE A 365 -3.72 -3.33 20.75
C ILE A 365 -3.17 -2.26 21.70
N SER A 366 -3.94 -1.19 21.86
CA SER A 366 -3.61 -0.13 22.82
C SER A 366 -3.81 -0.63 24.25
N GLU A 367 -3.05 -0.08 25.19
CA GLU A 367 -3.21 -0.41 26.61
C GLU A 367 -4.62 -0.04 27.10
N GLU A 368 -5.18 1.06 26.62
CA GLU A 368 -6.56 1.48 26.90
C GLU A 368 -7.58 0.44 26.45
N MET A 369 -7.44 -0.10 25.23
CA MET A 369 -8.31 -1.18 24.74
C MET A 369 -8.16 -2.43 25.62
N ALA A 370 -6.94 -2.85 25.94
CA ALA A 370 -6.73 -4.03 26.78
C ALA A 370 -7.38 -3.88 28.17
N ARG A 371 -7.39 -2.66 28.73
CA ARG A 371 -8.06 -2.35 30.01
C ARG A 371 -9.59 -2.48 29.95
N MET A 372 -10.19 -2.51 28.76
CA MET A 372 -11.61 -2.82 28.60
C MET A 372 -11.93 -4.30 28.87
N GLN A 373 -10.91 -5.18 28.90
CA GLN A 373 -11.02 -6.61 29.19
C GLN A 373 -12.02 -7.36 28.28
N LEU A 374 -12.17 -6.89 27.04
CA LEU A 374 -13.01 -7.56 26.04
C LEU A 374 -12.34 -8.85 25.58
N SER A 375 -13.10 -9.95 25.52
CA SER A 375 -12.63 -11.20 24.95
C SER A 375 -12.48 -11.11 23.43
N ILE A 376 -11.64 -11.97 22.85
CA ILE A 376 -11.44 -12.06 21.40
C ILE A 376 -12.78 -12.27 20.63
N PRO A 377 -13.68 -13.18 21.08
CA PRO A 377 -15.00 -13.33 20.44
C PRO A 377 -15.84 -12.06 20.49
N GLU A 378 -15.86 -11.35 21.62
CA GLU A 378 -16.62 -10.10 21.74
C GLU A 378 -16.11 -9.05 20.76
N ILE A 379 -14.79 -8.88 20.65
CA ILE A 379 -14.17 -7.95 19.70
C ILE A 379 -14.53 -8.33 18.25
N ASN A 380 -14.42 -9.60 17.88
CA ASN A 380 -14.72 -10.08 16.53
C ASN A 380 -16.20 -9.86 16.17
N GLU A 381 -17.11 -10.19 17.08
CA GLU A 381 -18.54 -9.97 16.89
C GLU A 381 -18.88 -8.48 16.78
N GLU A 382 -18.27 -7.64 17.61
CA GLU A 382 -18.56 -6.21 17.63
C GLU A 382 -18.08 -5.48 16.38
N ILE A 383 -16.90 -5.85 15.89
CA ILE A 383 -16.40 -5.37 14.60
C ILE A 383 -17.29 -5.86 13.45
N SER A 384 -17.75 -7.13 13.49
CA SER A 384 -18.63 -7.68 12.44
C SER A 384 -19.98 -6.97 12.37
N LYS A 385 -20.53 -6.54 13.52
CA LYS A 385 -21.76 -5.72 13.59
C LYS A 385 -21.55 -4.32 13.01
N SER A 386 -20.33 -3.80 13.08
CA SER A 386 -19.97 -2.47 12.60
C SER A 386 -19.77 -2.38 11.08
N LEU A 387 -19.62 -3.52 10.41
CA LEU A 387 -19.52 -3.57 8.95
C LEU A 387 -20.77 -2.99 8.30
N TYR A 388 -20.58 -2.28 7.18
CA TYR A 388 -21.64 -1.67 6.37
C TYR A 388 -22.41 -0.51 7.01
N ILE A 389 -21.94 0.01 8.16
CA ILE A 389 -22.52 1.18 8.83
C ILE A 389 -21.56 2.36 8.68
N ASP A 390 -22.06 3.52 8.23
CA ASP A 390 -21.25 4.74 8.16
C ASP A 390 -20.65 5.11 9.53
N LYS A 391 -19.44 5.64 9.56
CA LYS A 391 -18.74 5.95 10.82
C LYS A 391 -19.50 6.94 11.71
N SER A 392 -20.18 7.92 11.12
CA SER A 392 -20.93 8.92 11.89
C SER A 392 -22.18 8.31 12.54
N GLU A 393 -22.85 7.41 11.83
CA GLU A 393 -23.99 6.64 12.33
C GLU A 393 -23.56 5.62 13.39
N LEU A 394 -22.49 4.87 13.10
CA LEU A 394 -21.91 3.88 14.00
C LEU A 394 -21.52 4.49 15.35
N LYS A 395 -20.93 5.69 15.33
CA LYS A 395 -20.56 6.41 16.57
C LYS A 395 -21.74 6.64 17.51
N VAL A 396 -22.95 6.82 16.96
CA VAL A 396 -24.18 7.04 17.74
C VAL A 396 -24.80 5.70 18.17
N GLN A 397 -24.91 4.74 17.25
CA GLN A 397 -25.60 3.48 17.48
C GLN A 397 -24.78 2.48 18.29
N ASN A 398 -23.46 2.51 18.11
CA ASN A 398 -22.53 1.55 18.67
C ASN A 398 -21.16 2.20 18.96
N PRO A 399 -21.04 2.94 20.08
CA PRO A 399 -19.79 3.59 20.45
C PRO A 399 -18.59 2.63 20.60
N LEU A 400 -18.83 1.40 21.06
CA LEU A 400 -17.76 0.40 21.19
C LEU A 400 -17.27 -0.07 19.82
N GLY A 401 -18.19 -0.44 18.92
CA GLY A 401 -17.85 -0.78 17.53
C GLY A 401 -17.10 0.35 16.83
N TYR A 402 -17.54 1.61 17.02
CA TYR A 402 -16.82 2.78 16.52
C TYR A 402 -15.40 2.88 17.07
N TYR A 403 -15.20 2.70 18.38
CA TYR A 403 -13.86 2.70 18.99
C TYR A 403 -12.96 1.63 18.37
N LEU A 404 -13.47 0.40 18.21
CA LEU A 404 -12.70 -0.73 17.68
C LEU A 404 -12.26 -0.54 16.20
N ILE A 405 -12.96 0.30 15.42
CA ILE A 405 -12.60 0.60 14.02
C ILE A 405 -11.99 2.00 13.82
N ALA A 406 -11.71 2.70 14.92
CA ALA A 406 -11.07 4.02 14.96
C ALA A 406 -9.57 3.91 15.29
N SER A 407 -8.89 5.06 15.37
CA SER A 407 -7.42 5.17 15.47
C SER A 407 -6.79 4.39 16.63
N ASP A 408 -7.46 4.34 17.78
CA ASP A 408 -6.96 3.68 18.99
C ASP A 408 -7.38 2.21 19.09
N GLY A 409 -8.20 1.77 18.13
CA GLY A 409 -8.70 0.41 18.01
C GLY A 409 -7.71 -0.54 17.32
N PRO A 410 -8.01 -1.85 17.35
CA PRO A 410 -7.10 -2.91 16.93
C PRO A 410 -6.66 -2.87 15.47
N LEU A 411 -7.42 -2.14 14.64
CA LEU A 411 -7.22 -2.04 13.20
C LEU A 411 -6.42 -0.82 12.78
N TRP A 412 -6.10 0.11 13.68
CA TRP A 412 -5.37 1.33 13.35
C TRP A 412 -4.21 1.64 14.29
N TYR A 413 -4.23 1.13 15.52
CA TYR A 413 -3.26 1.53 16.54
C TYR A 413 -1.82 1.17 16.17
N ARG A 414 -0.94 2.17 16.10
CA ARG A 414 0.48 2.03 15.69
C ARG A 414 1.47 2.13 16.84
N GLY A 415 1.03 2.46 18.05
CA GLY A 415 1.93 2.68 19.18
C GLY A 415 2.68 1.44 19.66
N MET A 416 2.33 0.23 19.21
CA MET A 416 3.15 -0.98 19.44
C MET A 416 4.39 -1.09 18.53
N VAL A 417 4.45 -0.30 17.46
CA VAL A 417 5.52 -0.42 16.46
C VAL A 417 6.20 0.90 16.09
N LEU A 418 5.59 2.02 16.46
CA LEU A 418 6.12 3.38 16.27
C LEU A 418 6.36 4.03 17.63
N ASN A 419 7.41 4.87 17.69
CA ASN A 419 7.88 5.51 18.93
C ASN A 419 7.65 7.03 18.93
N GLU A 420 7.11 7.60 17.85
CA GLU A 420 6.78 9.02 17.80
C GLU A 420 5.54 9.33 18.64
N GLU A 421 5.57 10.47 19.35
CA GLU A 421 4.52 10.90 20.29
C GLU A 421 3.12 10.93 19.67
N ASP A 422 3.01 11.29 18.38
CA ASP A 422 1.75 11.35 17.63
C ASP A 422 1.06 9.96 17.44
N TYR A 423 1.73 8.85 17.77
CA TYR A 423 1.19 7.49 17.66
C TYR A 423 0.93 6.82 19.02
N ASP A 424 1.00 7.57 20.12
CA ASP A 424 0.76 7.09 21.48
C ASP A 424 1.54 5.78 21.79
N PRO A 425 2.89 5.84 21.79
CA PRO A 425 3.74 4.66 21.89
C PRO A 425 3.52 3.91 23.21
N ILE A 426 3.43 2.59 23.11
CA ILE A 426 3.20 1.70 24.26
C ILE A 426 4.50 1.46 25.03
N SER A 427 4.40 1.35 26.36
CA SER A 427 5.51 0.94 27.23
C SER A 427 5.75 -0.58 27.20
N GLU A 428 6.91 -1.04 27.68
CA GLU A 428 7.19 -2.47 27.84
C GLU A 428 6.23 -3.15 28.84
N GLU A 429 5.82 -2.42 29.89
CA GLU A 429 4.77 -2.85 30.82
C GLU A 429 3.42 -2.94 30.13
N GLY A 430 3.08 -1.99 29.27
CA GLY A 430 1.85 -2.00 28.47
C GLY A 430 1.78 -3.19 27.51
N VAL A 431 2.88 -3.50 26.80
CA VAL A 431 2.98 -4.72 25.98
C VAL A 431 2.76 -5.97 26.83
N THR A 432 3.36 -6.03 28.02
CA THR A 432 3.19 -7.15 28.94
C THR A 432 1.71 -7.30 29.36
N TYR A 433 1.07 -6.19 29.72
CA TYR A 433 -0.34 -6.16 30.09
C TYR A 433 -1.26 -6.65 28.97
N VAL A 434 -1.01 -6.20 27.72
CA VAL A 434 -1.76 -6.65 26.54
C VAL A 434 -1.60 -8.17 26.34
N LEU A 435 -0.37 -8.68 26.35
CA LEU A 435 -0.11 -10.10 26.12
C LEU A 435 -0.70 -10.98 27.23
N ASP A 436 -0.62 -10.55 28.49
CA ASP A 436 -1.21 -11.25 29.63
C ASP A 436 -2.75 -11.26 29.53
N THR A 437 -3.37 -10.15 29.12
CA THR A 437 -4.83 -10.04 28.94
C THR A 437 -5.36 -11.08 27.96
N TYR A 438 -4.59 -11.37 26.89
CA TYR A 438 -4.98 -12.33 25.85
C TYR A 438 -4.24 -13.68 25.94
N ASN A 439 -3.55 -13.95 27.05
CA ASN A 439 -2.78 -15.18 27.30
C ASN A 439 -1.79 -15.53 26.16
N ALA A 440 -1.14 -14.51 25.60
CA ALA A 440 -0.18 -14.62 24.51
C ALA A 440 1.26 -14.45 25.02
N ASP A 441 2.23 -14.95 24.26
CA ASP A 441 3.66 -14.68 24.44
C ASP A 441 4.17 -13.63 23.44
N ARG A 442 3.49 -13.53 22.30
CA ARG A 442 3.82 -12.59 21.23
C ARG A 442 2.60 -12.22 20.39
N ILE A 443 2.67 -11.08 19.73
CA ILE A 443 1.66 -10.55 18.83
C ILE A 443 2.26 -10.28 17.44
N PHE A 444 1.51 -10.63 16.40
CA PHE A 444 1.83 -10.35 15.00
C PHE A 444 0.89 -9.27 14.47
N VAL A 445 1.47 -8.26 13.82
CA VAL A 445 0.76 -7.07 13.32
C VAL A 445 1.16 -6.72 11.89
N GLY A 446 0.22 -6.22 11.11
CA GLY A 446 0.42 -5.64 9.78
C GLY A 446 0.43 -4.10 9.81
N HIS A 447 -0.33 -3.46 8.91
CA HIS A 447 -0.72 -2.03 8.88
C HIS A 447 0.39 -0.97 8.67
N THR A 448 1.53 -1.15 9.33
CA THR A 448 2.69 -0.26 9.25
C THR A 448 3.78 -0.91 8.42
N ILE A 449 4.11 -0.30 7.29
CA ILE A 449 5.12 -0.79 6.35
C ILE A 449 6.53 -0.62 6.94
N PHE A 450 7.27 -1.72 7.03
CA PHE A 450 8.70 -1.74 7.34
C PHE A 450 9.52 -2.17 6.11
N ASP A 451 10.84 -1.90 6.13
CA ASP A 451 11.75 -2.34 5.06
C ASP A 451 11.96 -3.88 5.07
N ASP A 452 11.70 -4.54 6.20
CA ASP A 452 11.72 -6.00 6.39
C ASP A 452 10.82 -6.41 7.59
N ILE A 453 10.59 -7.71 7.78
CA ILE A 453 9.89 -8.25 8.95
C ILE A 453 10.65 -7.83 10.20
N THR A 454 9.95 -7.11 11.09
CA THR A 454 10.59 -6.37 12.17
C THR A 454 10.18 -6.93 13.54
N PHE A 455 11.18 -7.23 14.37
CA PHE A 455 11.01 -7.76 15.73
C PHE A 455 11.21 -6.64 16.75
N LEU A 456 10.19 -6.39 17.56
CA LEU A 456 10.12 -5.27 18.51
C LEU A 456 9.84 -5.81 19.92
N HIS A 457 10.09 -4.99 20.94
CA HIS A 457 9.78 -5.31 22.35
C HIS A 457 10.33 -6.68 22.78
N ASN A 458 11.61 -6.93 22.51
CA ASN A 458 12.28 -8.22 22.74
C ASN A 458 11.63 -9.39 21.97
N SER A 459 11.29 -9.17 20.70
CA SER A 459 10.62 -10.14 19.81
C SER A 459 9.21 -10.56 20.26
N ARG A 460 8.57 -9.76 21.10
CA ARG A 460 7.18 -9.97 21.54
C ARG A 460 6.17 -9.31 20.61
N VAL A 461 6.57 -8.29 19.84
CA VAL A 461 5.76 -7.69 18.78
C VAL A 461 6.47 -7.91 17.45
N ILE A 462 5.78 -8.51 16.48
CA ILE A 462 6.35 -8.87 15.18
C ILE A 462 5.54 -8.18 14.09
N ALA A 463 6.12 -7.16 13.49
CA ALA A 463 5.51 -6.46 12.36
C ALA A 463 5.81 -7.21 11.06
N VAL A 464 4.77 -7.65 10.37
CA VAL A 464 4.85 -8.47 9.14
C VAL A 464 4.50 -7.72 7.86
N ASN A 465 4.07 -6.45 7.96
CA ASN A 465 3.80 -5.63 6.78
C ASN A 465 5.08 -5.01 6.22
N VAL A 466 5.31 -5.24 4.92
CA VAL A 466 6.43 -4.71 4.15
C VAL A 466 5.95 -4.13 2.82
N GLU A 467 6.82 -3.42 2.10
CA GLU A 467 6.52 -2.97 0.74
C GLU A 467 6.56 -4.17 -0.22
N ASN A 468 5.40 -4.79 -0.45
CA ASN A 468 5.26 -6.10 -1.11
C ASN A 468 6.01 -6.22 -2.44
N LEU A 469 5.76 -5.29 -3.37
CA LEU A 469 6.41 -5.30 -4.69
C LEU A 469 7.91 -5.03 -4.58
N GLU A 470 8.31 -4.06 -3.76
CA GLU A 470 9.73 -3.72 -3.58
C GLU A 470 10.50 -4.91 -2.99
N ASN A 471 9.97 -5.53 -1.94
CA ASN A 471 10.60 -6.65 -1.27
C ASN A 471 10.62 -7.90 -2.15
N ARG A 472 9.59 -8.12 -2.97
CA ARG A 472 9.61 -9.17 -4.01
C ARG A 472 10.77 -8.96 -4.99
N LEU A 473 10.90 -7.75 -5.55
CA LEU A 473 11.93 -7.44 -6.54
C LEU A 473 13.34 -7.47 -5.95
N LYS A 474 13.49 -7.07 -4.68
CA LYS A 474 14.77 -7.04 -3.95
C LYS A 474 15.11 -8.34 -3.20
N GLN A 475 14.25 -9.37 -3.30
CA GLN A 475 14.41 -10.65 -2.59
C GLN A 475 14.59 -10.51 -1.07
N LYS A 476 13.85 -9.58 -0.45
CA LYS A 476 13.82 -9.35 1.00
C LYS A 476 12.73 -10.17 1.69
N GLY A 477 12.61 -10.04 3.02
CA GLY A 477 11.53 -10.67 3.77
C GLY A 477 10.17 -10.11 3.40
N ARG A 478 9.18 -11.01 3.34
CA ARG A 478 7.80 -10.74 2.87
C ARG A 478 6.73 -11.37 3.75
N ALA A 479 7.13 -12.32 4.58
CA ALA A 479 6.26 -13.00 5.53
C ALA A 479 7.09 -13.54 6.70
N ALA A 480 6.40 -13.97 7.75
CA ALA A 480 6.98 -14.71 8.86
C ALA A 480 6.54 -16.19 8.80
N LEU A 481 7.45 -17.10 9.13
CA LEU A 481 7.16 -18.51 9.30
C LEU A 481 7.41 -18.90 10.75
N ILE A 482 6.35 -19.30 11.46
CA ILE A 482 6.46 -19.94 12.76
C ILE A 482 6.65 -21.43 12.51
N GLU A 483 7.80 -21.99 12.89
CA GLU A 483 8.07 -23.43 12.79
C GLU A 483 8.63 -23.91 14.13
N ASN A 484 7.93 -24.87 14.75
CA ASN A 484 8.28 -25.41 16.07
C ASN A 484 8.51 -24.34 17.16
N GLY A 485 7.74 -23.25 17.12
CA GLY A 485 7.80 -22.13 18.08
C GLY A 485 8.82 -21.03 17.77
N THR A 486 9.71 -21.26 16.80
CA THR A 486 10.67 -20.25 16.31
C THR A 486 10.06 -19.48 15.15
N VAL A 487 10.30 -18.16 15.11
CA VAL A 487 9.86 -17.30 14.01
C VAL A 487 11.03 -17.06 13.07
N TYR A 488 10.82 -17.32 11.79
CA TYR A 488 11.77 -17.08 10.71
C TYR A 488 11.22 -16.02 9.77
N VAL A 489 12.11 -15.19 9.23
CA VAL A 489 11.79 -14.31 8.10
C VAL A 489 11.83 -15.15 6.82
N VAL A 490 10.80 -15.03 5.99
CA VAL A 490 10.72 -15.72 4.70
C VAL A 490 10.60 -14.73 3.56
N GLY A 491 11.33 -14.99 2.48
CA GLY A 491 11.31 -14.22 1.25
C GLY A 491 10.52 -14.93 0.17
N ASN A 492 10.94 -14.75 -1.10
CA ASN A 492 10.27 -15.36 -2.24
C ASN A 492 10.31 -16.89 -2.23
N ASN A 493 11.43 -17.50 -1.79
CA ASN A 493 11.70 -18.94 -1.98
C ASN A 493 12.05 -19.66 -0.66
N GLY A 494 11.39 -19.31 0.44
CA GLY A 494 11.66 -19.89 1.76
C GLY A 494 12.34 -18.93 2.73
N LYS A 495 12.96 -19.51 3.76
CA LYS A 495 13.65 -18.78 4.84
C LYS A 495 14.80 -17.96 4.28
N ILE A 496 14.93 -16.74 4.77
CA ILE A 496 16.11 -15.91 4.54
C ILE A 496 17.12 -16.26 5.64
N GLU A 497 18.29 -16.73 5.25
CA GLU A 497 19.42 -16.87 6.18
C GLU A 497 19.93 -15.46 6.52
N ASN A 498 19.87 -15.11 7.81
CA ASN A 498 20.47 -13.87 8.33
C ASN A 498 21.94 -14.09 8.67
#